data_AF-A0A1V5HTD3-F1
#
_entry.id   AF-A0A1V5HTD3-F1
#
_cell.length_a   1.000
_cell.length_b   1.000
_cell.length_c   1.000
_cell.angle_alpha   90.00
_cell.angle_beta   90.00
_cell.angle_gamma   90.00
#
_symmetry.space_group_name_H-M   'P 1'
#
loop_
_entity.id
_entity.type
_entity.pdbx_description
1 polymer ?
#
loop_
_entity_poly.entity_id
_entity_poly.type
_entity_poly.pdbx_seq_one_letter_code
_entity_poly.pdbx_strand_id
1 'polypeptide(L)'
;MDPSFSGPIKIGRINSKVERALGLSLTSDVSVYLEERDLNHLASARPNDYLKTIDEITGILKQPDYVRYEESNDTILYLKEYIKGGLFTKVAVEILHEGEPKRWRFSKLFCLGEELTKTLNAAKLFVRPIES
;
A
#
# COMPACT_ATOMS: atom_id res chain seq x y z
N MET A 1 -26.74 12.88 -13.89
CA MET A 1 -25.65 12.06 -13.30
C MET A 1 -25.96 11.93 -11.84
N ASP A 2 -26.23 10.72 -11.37
CA ASP A 2 -26.56 10.43 -9.99
C ASP A 2 -25.25 10.41 -9.16
N PRO A 3 -25.05 11.27 -8.16
CA PRO A 3 -23.80 11.33 -7.38
C PRO A 3 -23.70 10.22 -6.32
N SER A 4 -24.57 9.21 -6.36
CA SER A 4 -24.82 8.26 -5.28
C SER A 4 -24.07 6.94 -5.38
N PHE A 5 -23.01 6.84 -6.19
CA PHE A 5 -22.11 5.69 -6.14
C PHE A 5 -21.10 5.85 -4.99
N SER A 6 -21.50 5.51 -3.75
CA SER A 6 -20.59 5.48 -2.58
C SER A 6 -20.12 4.05 -2.27
N GLY A 7 -19.56 3.42 -3.29
CA GLY A 7 -18.88 2.13 -3.16
C GLY A 7 -17.37 2.32 -2.94
N PRO A 8 -16.68 1.34 -2.32
CA PRO A 8 -15.23 1.36 -2.26
C PRO A 8 -14.61 1.44 -3.66
N ILE A 9 -13.58 2.26 -3.80
CA ILE A 9 -12.88 2.47 -5.06
C ILE A 9 -11.75 1.45 -5.16
N LYS A 10 -11.68 0.69 -6.25
CA LYS A 10 -10.51 -0.17 -6.50
C LYS A 10 -9.30 0.71 -6.83
N ILE A 11 -8.25 0.61 -6.02
CA ILE A 11 -7.00 1.38 -6.17
C ILE A 11 -5.79 0.52 -6.54
N GLY A 12 -5.96 -0.80 -6.59
CA GLY A 12 -4.86 -1.68 -6.93
C GLY A 12 -5.23 -3.15 -6.87
N ARG A 13 -4.19 -3.97 -6.91
CA ARG A 13 -4.29 -5.42 -6.75
C ARG A 13 -3.01 -5.98 -6.11
N ILE A 14 -3.15 -7.01 -5.31
CA ILE A 14 -2.04 -7.86 -4.90
C ILE A 14 -1.74 -8.76 -6.10
N ASN A 15 -0.62 -8.50 -6.75
CA ASN A 15 -0.23 -9.26 -7.95
C ASN A 15 0.61 -10.48 -7.56
N SER A 16 0.73 -11.42 -8.51
CA SER A 16 1.48 -12.67 -8.32
C SER A 16 2.97 -12.49 -7.98
N LYS A 17 3.57 -11.33 -8.27
CA LYS A 17 4.97 -11.04 -7.89
C LYS A 17 5.07 -10.77 -6.40
N VAL A 18 4.12 -9.98 -5.87
CA VAL A 18 4.01 -9.69 -4.43
C VAL A 18 3.66 -10.96 -3.66
N GLU A 19 2.66 -11.72 -4.11
CA GLU A 19 2.27 -13.00 -3.49
C GLU A 19 3.46 -13.95 -3.37
N ARG A 20 4.20 -14.14 -4.47
CA ARG A 20 5.38 -15.00 -4.51
C ARG A 20 6.49 -14.52 -3.59
N ALA A 21 6.77 -13.22 -3.58
CA ALA A 21 7.81 -12.65 -2.71
C ALA A 21 7.47 -12.86 -1.22
N LEU A 22 6.19 -12.77 -0.87
CA LEU A 22 5.70 -12.94 0.49
C LEU A 22 5.41 -14.41 0.86
N GLY A 23 5.53 -15.35 -0.08
CA GLY A 23 5.17 -16.76 0.14
C GLY A 23 3.67 -16.97 0.40
N LEU A 24 2.82 -16.04 -0.04
CA LEU A 24 1.37 -16.11 0.15
C LEU A 24 0.71 -16.89 -0.99
N SER A 25 -0.30 -17.69 -0.66
CA SER A 25 -1.14 -18.39 -1.62
C SER A 25 -2.53 -17.75 -1.64
N LEU A 26 -2.61 -16.53 -2.15
CA LEU A 26 -3.88 -15.87 -2.42
C LEU A 26 -4.46 -16.37 -3.75
N THR A 27 -5.78 -16.25 -3.96
CA THR A 27 -6.34 -16.40 -5.30
C THR A 27 -5.78 -15.27 -6.14
N SER A 28 -4.79 -15.57 -6.98
CA SER A 28 -4.03 -14.61 -7.77
C SER A 28 -4.91 -13.46 -8.28
N ASP A 29 -4.46 -12.22 -8.08
CA ASP A 29 -5.13 -10.98 -8.53
C ASP A 29 -6.21 -10.42 -7.58
N VAL A 30 -5.94 -10.45 -6.27
CA VAL A 30 -6.84 -9.90 -5.24
C VAL A 30 -6.89 -8.38 -5.30
N SER A 31 -8.09 -7.80 -5.40
CA SER A 31 -8.26 -6.34 -5.51
C SER A 31 -8.04 -5.63 -4.16
N VAL A 32 -7.42 -4.46 -4.22
CA VAL A 32 -7.23 -3.55 -3.08
C VAL A 32 -8.18 -2.37 -3.22
N TYR A 33 -8.90 -2.04 -2.15
CA TYR A 33 -9.95 -1.02 -2.15
C TYR A 33 -9.61 0.17 -1.25
N LEU A 34 -10.07 1.36 -1.64
CA LEU A 34 -10.13 2.55 -0.81
C LEU A 34 -11.58 2.76 -0.40
N GLU A 35 -11.83 2.71 0.91
CA GLU A 35 -13.17 2.93 1.46
C GLU A 35 -13.50 4.43 1.51
N GLU A 36 -14.80 4.75 1.50
CA GLU A 36 -15.29 6.13 1.54
C GLU A 36 -14.76 6.91 2.76
N ARG A 37 -14.68 6.26 3.92
CA ARG A 37 -14.11 6.85 5.14
C ARG A 37 -12.67 7.31 4.93
N ASP A 38 -11.86 6.48 4.30
CA ASP A 38 -10.43 6.76 4.11
C ASP A 38 -10.23 7.83 3.02
N LEU A 39 -11.06 7.80 1.97
CA LEU A 39 -11.12 8.87 0.98
C LEU A 39 -11.50 10.22 1.61
N ASN A 40 -12.52 10.25 2.46
CA ASN A 40 -12.96 11.45 3.16
C ASN A 40 -11.89 11.96 4.13
N HIS A 41 -11.16 11.06 4.79
CA HIS A 41 -10.03 11.40 5.64
C HIS A 41 -8.90 12.04 4.83
N LEU A 42 -8.51 11.45 3.69
CA LEU A 42 -7.50 12.02 2.79
C LEU A 42 -7.91 13.39 2.25
N ALA A 43 -9.16 13.53 1.80
CA ALA A 43 -9.70 14.78 1.27
C ALA A 43 -9.76 15.88 2.34
N SER A 44 -10.09 15.52 3.59
CA SER A 44 -10.13 16.47 4.70
C SER A 44 -8.73 16.87 5.17
N ALA A 45 -7.79 15.92 5.22
CA ALA A 45 -6.42 16.17 5.65
C ALA A 45 -5.59 16.91 4.59
N ARG A 46 -5.86 16.68 3.29
CA ARG A 46 -5.10 17.20 2.15
C ARG A 46 -6.02 17.56 0.97
N PRO A 47 -6.91 18.55 1.11
CA PRO A 47 -7.94 18.85 0.10
C PRO A 47 -7.38 19.19 -1.29
N ASN A 48 -6.17 19.76 -1.36
CA ASN A 48 -5.54 20.14 -2.62
C ASN A 48 -4.70 19.03 -3.28
N ASP A 49 -4.39 17.94 -2.55
CA ASP A 49 -3.43 16.92 -2.98
C ASP A 49 -3.93 15.49 -2.81
N TYR A 50 -5.15 15.27 -2.31
CA TYR A 50 -5.67 13.92 -2.08
C TYR A 50 -5.71 13.07 -3.37
N LEU A 51 -6.04 13.66 -4.53
CA LEU A 51 -5.98 12.96 -5.81
C LEU A 51 -4.55 12.52 -6.16
N LYS A 52 -3.55 13.40 -6.02
CA LYS A 52 -2.14 13.04 -6.21
C LYS A 52 -1.68 11.97 -5.23
N THR A 53 -2.22 12.00 -4.00
CA THR A 53 -1.93 11.00 -2.97
C THR A 53 -2.50 9.64 -3.37
N ILE A 54 -3.70 9.58 -3.95
CA ILE A 54 -4.30 8.35 -4.48
C ILE A 54 -3.51 7.82 -5.68
N ASP A 55 -3.06 8.71 -6.58
CA ASP A 55 -2.19 8.34 -7.70
C ASP A 55 -0.86 7.75 -7.21
N GLU A 56 -0.25 8.35 -6.18
CA GLU A 56 0.96 7.82 -5.54
C GLU A 56 0.71 6.43 -4.93
N ILE A 57 -0.36 6.27 -4.15
CA ILE A 57 -0.75 4.97 -3.56
C ILE A 57 -0.89 3.91 -4.66
N THR A 58 -1.60 4.24 -5.74
CA THR A 58 -1.82 3.35 -6.88
C THR A 58 -0.50 2.97 -7.56
N GLY A 59 0.41 3.94 -7.74
CA GLY A 59 1.74 3.72 -8.28
C GLY A 59 2.58 2.78 -7.42
N ILE A 60 2.55 2.96 -6.10
CA ILE A 60 3.27 2.12 -5.14
C ILE A 60 2.70 0.70 -5.14
N LEU A 61 1.37 0.52 -5.13
CA LEU A 61 0.75 -0.81 -5.21
C LEU A 61 1.08 -1.54 -6.52
N LYS A 62 1.19 -0.79 -7.62
CA LYS A 62 1.50 -1.35 -8.94
C LYS A 62 2.96 -1.81 -9.04
N GLN A 63 3.90 -1.03 -8.52
CA GLN A 63 5.33 -1.27 -8.71
C GLN A 63 6.13 -0.92 -7.44
N PRO A 64 5.92 -1.67 -6.34
CA PRO A 64 6.67 -1.46 -5.11
C PRO A 64 8.12 -1.92 -5.29
N ASP A 65 9.04 -1.28 -4.58
CA ASP A 65 10.43 -1.72 -4.51
C ASP A 65 10.60 -2.84 -3.47
N TYR A 66 9.81 -2.79 -2.40
CA TYR A 66 9.80 -3.83 -1.37
C TYR A 66 8.39 -4.08 -0.85
N VAL A 67 8.19 -5.29 -0.32
CA VAL A 67 6.98 -5.68 0.39
C VAL A 67 7.32 -6.39 1.69
N ARG A 68 6.41 -6.29 2.67
CA ARG A 68 6.45 -7.06 3.92
C ARG A 68 5.04 -7.49 4.28
N TYR A 69 4.91 -8.71 4.79
CA TYR A 69 3.69 -9.20 5.39
C TYR A 69 3.85 -9.26 6.91
N GLU A 70 2.81 -8.87 7.63
CA GLU A 70 2.73 -8.97 9.09
C GLU A 70 1.51 -9.82 9.47
N GLU A 71 1.77 -11.08 9.83
CA GLU A 71 0.76 -12.10 10.13
C GLU A 71 -0.18 -11.72 11.27
N SER A 72 0.33 -11.04 12.31
CA SER A 72 -0.46 -10.71 13.50
C SER A 72 -1.68 -9.84 13.21
N ASN A 73 -1.60 -9.03 12.14
CA ASN A 73 -2.63 -8.05 11.77
C ASN A 73 -3.18 -8.27 10.36
N ASP A 74 -2.76 -9.34 9.66
CA ASP A 74 -3.09 -9.62 8.26
C ASP A 74 -2.85 -8.38 7.37
N THR A 75 -1.64 -7.83 7.50
CA THR A 75 -1.23 -6.54 6.92
C THR A 75 -0.13 -6.73 5.89
N ILE A 76 -0.23 -6.06 4.75
CA ILE A 76 0.89 -5.95 3.80
C ILE A 76 1.35 -4.49 3.72
N LEU A 77 2.66 -4.29 3.85
CA LEU A 77 3.33 -3.02 3.63
C LEU A 77 4.00 -3.03 2.26
N TYR A 78 3.65 -2.06 1.42
CA TYR A 78 4.27 -1.79 0.12
C TYR A 78 5.16 -0.58 0.24
N LEU A 79 6.44 -0.70 -0.12
CA LEU A 79 7.42 0.39 0.00
C LEU A 79 7.92 0.81 -1.37
N LYS A 80 8.05 2.12 -1.54
CA LYS A 80 8.74 2.75 -2.67
C LYS A 80 9.85 3.65 -2.15
N GLU A 81 11.03 3.54 -2.75
CA GLU A 81 12.15 4.43 -2.51
C GLU A 81 12.15 5.56 -3.53
N TYR A 82 12.22 6.79 -3.04
CA TYR A 82 12.40 7.97 -3.85
C TYR A 82 13.73 8.61 -3.53
N ILE A 83 14.40 9.11 -4.57
CA ILE A 83 15.61 9.93 -4.43
C ILE A 83 15.20 11.36 -4.73
N LYS A 84 15.23 12.23 -3.71
CA LYS A 84 14.93 13.66 -3.87
C LYS A 84 16.07 14.48 -3.29
N GLY A 85 16.79 15.21 -4.15
CA GLY A 85 17.93 16.05 -3.74
C GLY A 85 19.07 15.26 -3.08
N GLY A 86 19.29 14.00 -3.46
CA GLY A 86 20.32 13.13 -2.89
C GLY A 86 19.91 12.42 -1.59
N LEU A 87 18.71 12.69 -1.05
CA LEU A 87 18.16 12.01 0.11
C LEU A 87 17.23 10.86 -0.32
N PHE A 88 17.41 9.70 0.30
CA PHE A 88 16.53 8.55 0.12
C PHE A 88 15.33 8.66 1.06
N THR A 89 14.15 8.81 0.49
CA THR A 89 12.88 8.75 1.24
C THR A 89 12.18 7.44 0.92
N LYS A 90 11.78 6.69 1.95
CA LYS A 90 10.94 5.51 1.76
C LYS A 90 9.51 5.84 2.14
N VAL A 91 8.60 5.66 1.20
CA VAL A 91 7.17 5.83 1.41
C VAL A 91 6.53 4.45 1.47
N ALA A 92 5.74 4.21 2.52
CA ALA A 92 5.04 2.98 2.77
C ALA A 92 3.53 3.17 2.59
N VAL A 93 2.90 2.26 1.85
CA VAL A 93 1.45 2.05 1.81
C VAL A 93 1.13 0.81 2.62
N GLU A 94 0.26 0.95 3.60
CA GLU A 94 -0.28 -0.17 4.38
C GLU A 94 -1.65 -0.57 3.84
N ILE A 95 -1.83 -1.87 3.63
CA ILE A 95 -3.12 -2.49 3.36
C ILE A 95 -3.45 -3.55 4.41
N LEU A 96 -4.72 -3.64 4.77
CA LEU A 96 -5.26 -4.55 5.80
C LEU A 96 -6.30 -5.47 5.17
N HIS A 97 -6.39 -6.70 5.68
CA HIS A 97 -7.41 -7.65 5.27
C HIS A 97 -8.53 -7.75 6.31
N GLU A 98 -9.56 -6.92 6.15
CA GLU A 98 -10.65 -6.80 7.12
C GLU A 98 -12.01 -6.48 6.48
N GLY A 99 -13.04 -6.30 7.30
CA GLY A 99 -14.41 -6.02 6.88
C GLY A 99 -15.28 -7.26 6.68
N GLU A 100 -16.53 -7.02 6.28
CA GLU A 100 -17.54 -8.05 6.03
C GLU A 100 -18.26 -7.77 4.69
N PRO A 101 -18.03 -8.57 3.62
CA PRO A 101 -17.02 -9.63 3.53
C PRO A 101 -15.59 -9.08 3.60
N LYS A 102 -14.67 -9.92 4.11
CA LYS A 102 -13.24 -9.60 4.20
C LYS A 102 -12.68 -9.20 2.84
N ARG A 103 -11.95 -8.09 2.82
CA ARG A 103 -11.28 -7.56 1.62
C ARG A 103 -10.01 -6.85 1.99
N TRP A 104 -9.08 -6.79 1.05
CA TRP A 104 -7.88 -5.98 1.20
C TRP A 104 -8.22 -4.51 0.96
N ARG A 105 -7.92 -3.66 1.93
CA ARG A 105 -8.21 -2.23 1.86
C ARG A 105 -7.02 -1.39 2.28
N PHE A 106 -6.94 -0.18 1.73
CA PHE A 106 -6.01 0.84 2.18
C PHE A 106 -6.24 1.17 3.65
N SER A 107 -5.14 1.34 4.39
CA SER A 107 -5.14 1.80 5.77
C SER A 107 -4.45 3.16 5.89
N LYS A 108 -3.18 3.23 5.48
CA LYS A 108 -2.38 4.45 5.65
C LYS A 108 -1.23 4.57 4.65
N LEU A 109 -0.82 5.81 4.40
CA LEU A 109 0.37 6.20 3.65
C LEU A 109 1.28 7.00 4.59
N PHE A 110 2.54 6.61 4.71
CA PHE A 110 3.49 7.29 5.61
C PHE A 110 4.93 7.15 5.14
N CYS A 111 5.78 8.10 5.53
CA CYS A 111 7.23 8.01 5.31
C CYS A 111 7.86 7.20 6.44
N LEU A 112 8.77 6.29 6.10
CA LEU A 112 9.59 5.62 7.10
C LEU A 112 10.74 6.55 7.51
N GLY A 113 10.91 6.74 8.82
CA GLY A 113 12.08 7.44 9.35
C GLY A 113 13.38 6.66 9.09
N GLU A 114 14.51 7.34 9.18
CA GLU A 114 15.84 6.74 8.94
C GLU A 114 16.12 5.55 9.85
N GLU A 115 15.80 5.66 11.15
CA GLU A 115 16.05 4.60 12.12
C GLU A 115 15.23 3.34 11.84
N LEU A 116 13.93 3.50 11.57
CA LEU A 116 13.06 2.39 11.20
C LEU A 116 13.54 1.74 9.89
N THR A 117 14.00 2.53 8.93
CA THR A 117 14.60 2.04 7.69
C THR A 117 15.85 1.19 7.94
N LYS A 118 16.77 1.64 8.82
CA LYS A 118 17.98 0.89 9.18
C LYS A 118 17.63 -0.43 9.85
N THR A 119 16.72 -0.43 10.81
CA THR A 119 16.28 -1.65 11.53
C THR A 119 15.66 -2.66 10.58
N LEU A 120 14.76 -2.21 9.71
CA LEU A 120 14.05 -3.07 8.77
C LEU A 120 14.99 -3.70 7.73
N ASN A 121 15.98 -2.94 7.24
CA ASN A 121 17.00 -3.44 6.33
C ASN A 121 17.92 -4.46 6.99
N ALA A 122 18.38 -4.18 8.22
CA ALA A 122 19.25 -5.08 8.96
C ALA A 122 18.58 -6.43 9.26
N ALA A 123 17.28 -6.41 9.56
CA ALA A 123 16.49 -7.59 9.87
C ALA A 123 15.98 -8.35 8.63
N LYS A 124 16.24 -7.87 7.40
CA LYS A 124 15.74 -8.46 6.14
C LYS A 124 14.21 -8.70 6.14
N LEU A 125 13.47 -7.84 6.83
CA LEU A 125 12.01 -7.98 6.98
C LEU A 125 11.24 -7.57 5.72
N PHE A 126 11.91 -6.83 4.83
CA PHE A 126 11.39 -6.44 3.53
C PHE A 126 12.04 -7.29 2.45
N VAL A 127 11.20 -7.83 1.56
CA VAL A 127 11.62 -8.61 0.41
C VAL A 127 11.31 -7.85 -0.87
N ARG A 128 12.17 -8.01 -1.87
CA ARG A 128 11.94 -7.41 -3.19
C ARG A 128 11.02 -8.31 -4.01
N PRO A 129 9.95 -7.78 -4.63
CA PRO A 129 9.21 -8.52 -5.64
C PRO A 129 10.16 -8.90 -6.78
N ILE A 130 10.23 -10.20 -7.10
CA ILE A 130 11.15 -10.69 -8.13
C ILE A 130 10.61 -10.29 -9.51
N GLU A 131 11.46 -9.67 -10.33
CA GLU A 131 11.16 -9.48 -11.76
C GLU A 131 11.35 -10.81 -12.50
N SER A 132 10.34 -11.16 -13.29
CA SER A 132 10.35 -12.30 -14.22
C SER A 132 10.87 -11.86 -15.58
#